data_AF-A0A8S3JKP3-F1
#
_entry.id   AF-A0A8S3JKP3-F1
#
_cell.length_a   1.000
_cell.length_b   1.000
_cell.length_c   1.000
_cell.angle_alpha   90.00
_cell.angle_beta   90.00
_cell.angle_gamma   90.00
#
_symmetry.space_group_name_H-M   'P 1'
#
loop_
_entity.id
_entity.type
_entity.pdbx_description
1 polymer ?
#
loop_
_entity_poly.entity_id
_entity_poly.type
_entity_poly.pdbx_seq_one_letter_code
_entity_poly.pdbx_strand_id
1 'polypeptide(L)' 'SARFDAAPFKISVIHVYAPTSSSSEEDIEAFYKDIEEALTKTDKKDVLILTGDWNAKVGNDNTDWKSVMGKYG' A
#
# COMPACT_ATOMS: atom_id res chain seq x y z
N SER A 1 6.99 -5.29 -17.55
CA SER A 1 8.30 -5.20 -16.88
C SER A 1 8.35 -3.91 -16.09
N ALA A 2 8.96 -3.91 -14.90
CA ALA A 2 9.29 -2.68 -14.19
C ALA A 2 10.80 -2.41 -14.38
N ARG A 3 11.16 -1.19 -14.75
CA ARG A 3 12.54 -0.74 -14.84
C ARG A 3 12.69 0.50 -13.99
N PHE A 4 13.74 0.52 -13.19
CA PHE A 4 13.97 1.52 -12.16
C PHE A 4 15.39 2.03 -12.31
N ASP A 5 15.55 3.11 -13.06
CA ASP A 5 16.80 3.85 -13.14
C ASP A 5 16.76 4.96 -12.09
N ALA A 6 17.48 4.76 -11.00
CA ALA A 6 17.50 5.70 -9.88
C ALA A 6 18.95 6.08 -9.61
N ALA A 7 19.37 7.13 -10.30
CA ALA A 7 20.56 7.90 -9.99
C ALA A 7 20.12 9.37 -9.95
N PRO A 8 20.49 10.14 -8.92
CA PRO A 8 21.36 9.82 -7.78
C PRO A 8 20.66 9.17 -6.56
N PHE A 9 19.37 8.81 -6.66
CA PHE A 9 18.56 8.36 -5.51
C PHE A 9 18.43 6.84 -5.45
N LYS A 10 18.25 6.27 -4.27
CA LYS A 10 17.90 4.86 -4.12
C LYS A 10 16.38 4.69 -4.24
N ILE A 11 15.92 3.50 -4.60
CA ILE A 11 14.52 3.13 -4.57
C ILE A 11 14.31 2.08 -3.50
N SER A 12 13.33 2.31 -2.63
CA SER A 12 12.80 1.32 -1.71
C SER A 12 11.44 0.86 -2.23
N VAL A 13 11.29 -0.45 -2.50
CA VAL A 13 10.03 -1.03 -2.94
C VAL A 13 9.45 -1.87 -1.81
N ILE A 14 8.25 -1.53 -1.36
CA ILE A 14 7.47 -2.33 -0.43
C ILE A 14 6.34 -2.97 -1.23
N HIS A 15 6.34 -4.30 -1.29
CA HIS A 15 5.29 -5.06 -1.94
C HIS A 15 4.36 -5.65 -0.87
N VAL A 16 3.06 -5.39 -0.97
CA VAL A 16 2.06 -5.81 0.01
C VAL A 16 1.05 -6.77 -0.60
N TYR A 17 0.50 -7.63 0.24
CA TYR A 17 -0.67 -8.43 -0.06
C TYR A 17 -1.68 -8.20 1.06
N ALA A 18 -2.75 -7.47 0.77
CA ALA A 18 -3.72 -7.13 1.79
C ALA A 18 -4.58 -8.33 2.20
N PRO A 19 -5.08 -8.36 3.43
CA PRO A 19 -6.04 -9.36 3.87
C PRO A 19 -7.29 -9.38 2.99
N THR A 20 -7.96 -10.52 2.98
CA THR A 20 -9.17 -10.72 2.16
C THR A 20 -10.42 -10.18 2.84
N SER A 21 -11.54 -10.17 2.12
CA SER A 21 -12.84 -9.75 2.66
C SER A 21 -13.35 -10.54 3.87
N SER A 22 -12.82 -11.76 4.04
CA SER A 22 -13.12 -12.70 5.13
C SER A 22 -12.08 -12.71 6.25
N SER A 23 -11.03 -11.89 6.16
CA SER A 23 -10.02 -11.76 7.21
C SER A 23 -10.59 -11.05 8.44
N SER A 24 -10.04 -11.34 9.61
CA SER A 24 -10.52 -10.74 10.86
C SER A 24 -10.09 -9.27 10.97
N GLU A 25 -10.72 -8.52 11.88
CA GLU A 25 -10.33 -7.12 12.14
C GLU A 25 -8.89 -7.05 12.66
N GLU A 26 -8.47 -8.03 13.47
CA GLU A 26 -7.11 -8.12 13.99
C GLU A 26 -6.09 -8.36 12.86
N ASP A 27 -6.42 -9.20 11.87
CA ASP A 27 -5.57 -9.42 10.69
C ASP A 27 -5.44 -8.14 9.86
N ILE A 28 -6.53 -7.36 9.74
CA ILE A 28 -6.54 -6.07 9.04
C ILE A 28 -5.69 -5.04 9.78
N GLU A 29 -5.83 -4.95 11.11
CA GLU A 29 -5.03 -4.03 11.93
C GLU A 29 -3.54 -4.39 11.88
N ALA A 30 -3.21 -5.68 12.00
CA ALA A 30 -1.85 -6.18 11.89
C ALA A 30 -1.23 -5.82 10.53
N PHE A 31 -2.01 -5.98 9.44
CA PHE A 31 -1.56 -5.59 8.10
C PHE A 31 -1.19 -4.11 7.99
N TYR A 32 -2.03 -3.20 8.51
CA TYR A 32 -1.72 -1.76 8.47
C TYR A 32 -0.53 -1.40 9.35
N LYS A 33 -0.40 -2.05 10.52
CA LYS A 33 0.75 -1.87 11.40
C LYS A 33 2.06 -2.31 10.74
N ASP A 34 2.05 -3.46 10.05
CA ASP A 34 3.24 -3.97 9.36
C ASP A 34 3.69 -3.01 8.24
N ILE A 35 2.73 -2.40 7.52
CA ILE A 35 3.02 -1.35 6.54
C ILE A 35 3.66 -0.14 7.23
N GLU A 36 3.08 0.37 8.32
CA GLU A 36 3.60 1.53 9.04
C GLU A 36 5.04 1.28 9.55
N GLU A 37 5.30 0.09 10.08
CA GLU A 37 6.64 -0.29 10.51
C GLU A 37 7.64 -0.34 9.35
N ALA A 38 7.23 -0.90 8.20
CA ALA A 38 8.07 -0.96 7.00
C ALA A 38 8.37 0.45 6.44
N LEU A 39 7.36 1.32 6.43
CA LEU A 39 7.52 2.73 6.04
C LEU A 39 8.48 3.47 6.98
N THR A 40 8.37 3.24 8.29
CA THR A 40 9.23 3.89 9.28
C THR A 40 10.69 3.46 9.17
N LYS A 41 10.94 2.21 8.76
CA LYS A 41 12.29 1.66 8.55
C LYS A 41 12.91 2.09 7.20
N THR A 42 12.12 2.63 6.28
CA THR A 42 12.59 3.08 4.97
C THR A 42 13.37 4.40 5.09
N ASP A 43 14.50 4.51 4.39
CA ASP A 43 15.27 5.77 4.36
C ASP A 43 14.44 6.87 3.70
N LYS A 44 14.30 8.01 4.37
CA LYS A 44 13.55 9.18 3.88
C LYS A 44 14.14 9.76 2.59
N LYS A 45 15.38 9.41 2.24
CA LYS A 45 16.05 9.83 1.00
C LYS A 45 15.72 8.92 -0.19
N ASP A 46 15.12 7.76 0.06
CA ASP A 46 14.75 6.82 -0.99
C ASP A 46 13.46 7.27 -1.67
N VAL A 47 13.39 7.01 -2.97
CA VAL A 47 12.11 7.00 -3.68
C VAL A 47 11.37 5.74 -3.25
N LEU A 48 10.30 5.92 -2.48
CA LEU A 48 9.48 4.82 -1.99
C LEU A 48 8.40 4.44 -3.01
N ILE A 49 8.31 3.15 -3.32
CA ILE A 49 7.23 2.55 -4.12
C ILE A 49 6.51 1.53 -3.25
N LEU A 50 5.30 1.86 -2.82
CA LEU A 50 4.39 0.91 -2.20
C LEU A 50 3.46 0.33 -3.26
N THR A 51 3.50 -0.98 -3.46
CA THR A 51 2.79 -1.66 -4.56
C THR A 51 2.34 -3.05 -4.11
N GLY A 52 1.54 -3.74 -4.93
CA GLY A 52 1.07 -5.10 -4.66
C GLY A 52 -0.43 -5.24 -4.75
N ASP A 53 -0.92 -6.36 -4.24
CA ASP A 53 -2.34 -6.68 -4.24
C ASP A 53 -2.98 -6.14 -2.98
N TRP A 54 -3.83 -5.14 -3.14
CA TRP A 54 -4.50 -4.49 -2.02
C TRP A 54 -5.82 -5.15 -1.64
N ASN A 55 -6.26 -6.21 -2.34
CA ASN A 55 -7.50 -6.94 -2.07
C ASN A 55 -8.69 -6.00 -1.70
N ALA A 56 -8.76 -4.83 -2.34
CA ALA A 56 -9.70 -3.78 -1.97
C ALA A 56 -11.15 -4.25 -2.19
N LYS A 57 -12.04 -3.95 -1.23
CA LYS A 57 -13.48 -4.04 -1.45
C LYS A 57 -13.96 -2.80 -2.21
N VAL A 58 -14.76 -3.01 -3.26
CA VAL A 58 -15.66 -1.99 -3.80
C VAL A 58 -16.70 -1.67 -2.73
N GLY A 59 -16.42 -0.71 -1.85
CA GLY A 59 -17.41 -0.20 -0.90
C GLY A 59 -18.39 0.72 -1.63
N ASN A 60 -19.69 0.46 -1.51
CA ASN A 60 -20.72 1.34 -2.10
C ASN A 60 -20.84 2.71 -1.39
N ASP A 61 -20.07 2.92 -0.31
CA ASP A 61 -20.03 4.17 0.45
C ASP A 61 -18.67 4.86 0.26
N ASN A 62 -18.62 5.69 -0.79
CA ASN A 62 -17.47 6.50 -1.21
C ASN A 62 -17.53 7.93 -0.66
N THR A 63 -18.15 8.13 0.51
CA THR A 63 -18.39 9.47 1.04
C THR A 63 -17.10 10.14 1.54
N ASP A 64 -16.14 9.37 2.08
CA ASP A 64 -14.95 9.93 2.75
C ASP A 64 -13.60 9.75 1.99
N TRP A 65 -13.52 8.92 0.93
CA TRP A 65 -12.26 8.61 0.20
C TRP A 65 -12.24 8.96 -1.30
N LYS A 66 -13.06 9.92 -1.75
CA LYS A 66 -13.19 10.31 -3.17
C LYS A 66 -11.89 10.72 -3.86
N SER A 67 -10.87 11.16 -3.13
CA SER A 67 -9.58 11.55 -3.72
C SER A 67 -8.63 10.37 -3.99
N VAL A 68 -8.91 9.19 -3.42
CA VAL A 68 -7.98 8.04 -3.43
C VAL A 68 -8.49 6.89 -4.31
N MET A 69 -9.81 6.73 -4.45
CA MET A 69 -10.38 5.67 -5.30
C MET A 69 -10.73 6.15 -6.71
N GLY A 70 -10.24 5.41 -7.71
CA GLY A 70 -10.59 5.60 -9.11
C GLY A 70 -12.02 5.14 -9.41
N LYS A 71 -12.56 5.57 -10.56
CA LYS A 71 -13.95 5.34 -11.02
C LYS A 71 -14.42 3.87 -11.03
N TYR A 72 -13.51 2.91 -10.96
CA TYR A 72 -13.76 1.48 -11.05
C TYR A 72 -13.31 0.71 -9.80
N GLY A 73 -13.15 1.44 -8.69
CA GLY A 73 -12.94 0.84 -7.38
C GLY A 73 -14.06 -0.08 -7.00
#